data_AF-A0A822BDC1-F1
#
_entry.id   AF-A0A822BDC1-F1
#
_cell.length_a   1.000
_cell.length_b   1.000
_cell.length_c   1.000
_cell.angle_alpha   90.00
_cell.angle_beta   90.00
_cell.angle_gamma   90.00
#
_symmetry.space_group_name_H-M   'P 1'
#
loop_
_entity.id
_entity.type
_entity.pdbx_description
1 polymer ?
#
loop_
_entity_poly.entity_id
_entity_poly.type
_entity_poly.pdbx_seq_one_letter_code
_entity_poly.pdbx_strand_id
1 'polypeptide(L)'
;MKLNKSNFLSDHIVNRTCSSIKNVKNNNKEIIVLGHRNPDTDAITAAIVYSDFLRQMNINAKAYRLGNLNNETKFILKTVNIKEPEMLPDNIPNGTEVALVDHNESQQSMKNLNKMRITHVIDHHKLGDLTTSEPIYLRIEPVGCTATILTKLYRENNLNIDQKMAFLLTSAIISDTLHFR
;
A
#
# COMPACT_ATOMS: atom_id res chain seq x y z
N MET A 1 -19.53 14.49 42.92
CA MET A 1 -18.15 14.63 42.39
C MET A 1 -17.81 13.35 41.62
N LYS A 2 -18.21 13.27 40.34
CA LYS A 2 -17.89 12.15 39.45
C LYS A 2 -16.81 12.63 38.48
N LEU A 3 -15.61 12.05 38.59
CA LEU A 3 -14.51 12.28 37.67
C LEU A 3 -14.77 11.47 36.39
N ASN A 4 -15.18 12.14 35.32
CA ASN A 4 -15.12 11.58 33.96
C ASN A 4 -13.65 11.58 33.53
N LYS A 5 -12.99 10.43 33.62
CA LYS A 5 -11.70 10.19 32.97
C LYS A 5 -11.92 9.56 31.60
N SER A 6 -11.03 9.96 30.69
CA SER A 6 -10.72 9.41 29.37
C SER A 6 -11.69 9.69 28.22
N ASN A 7 -11.58 10.89 27.64
CA ASN A 7 -11.71 11.12 26.19
C ASN A 7 -10.75 12.20 25.68
N PHE A 8 -9.64 12.46 26.38
CA PHE A 8 -8.73 13.57 26.04
C PHE A 8 -7.49 13.12 25.22
N LEU A 9 -7.31 11.82 25.00
CA LEU A 9 -6.09 11.27 24.37
C LEU A 9 -6.32 10.65 22.98
N SER A 10 -7.56 10.35 22.57
CA SER A 10 -7.85 9.80 21.24
C SER A 10 -7.78 10.86 20.15
N ASP A 11 -8.26 12.08 20.42
CA ASP A 11 -8.54 13.05 19.36
C ASP A 11 -7.28 13.80 18.90
N HIS A 12 -6.24 13.86 19.75
CA HIS A 12 -4.98 14.53 19.41
C HIS A 12 -3.96 13.64 18.68
N ILE A 13 -4.05 12.32 18.82
CA ILE A 13 -3.11 11.39 18.16
C ILE A 13 -3.57 11.08 16.73
N VAL A 14 -4.88 10.89 16.51
CA VAL A 14 -5.46 10.62 15.18
C VAL A 14 -5.17 11.78 14.20
N ASN A 15 -5.14 13.01 14.70
CA ASN A 15 -4.85 14.18 13.86
C ASN A 15 -3.36 14.33 13.46
N ARG A 16 -2.42 13.63 14.12
CA ARG A 16 -0.99 13.75 13.82
C ARG A 16 -0.50 12.75 12.76
N THR A 17 -1.04 11.54 12.70
CA THR A 17 -0.72 10.57 11.62
C THR A 17 -1.11 11.09 10.25
N CYS A 18 -2.23 11.82 10.17
CA CYS A 18 -2.69 12.48 8.95
C CYS A 18 -1.71 13.57 8.46
N SER A 19 -0.95 14.21 9.36
CA SER A 19 0.03 15.26 9.01
C SER A 19 1.28 14.70 8.32
N SER A 20 1.68 13.46 8.61
CA SER A 20 2.88 12.85 8.02
C SER A 20 2.68 12.51 6.53
N ILE A 21 1.47 12.08 6.17
CA ILE A 21 1.08 11.77 4.77
C ILE A 21 0.84 13.06 3.98
N LYS A 22 0.33 14.12 4.63
CA LYS A 22 0.03 15.42 4.00
C LYS A 22 1.27 16.29 3.68
N ASN A 23 2.46 15.93 4.16
CA ASN A 23 3.69 16.68 3.87
C ASN A 23 4.29 16.39 2.48
N VAL A 24 3.64 15.58 1.65
CA VAL A 24 3.95 15.49 0.23
C VAL A 24 3.43 16.76 -0.44
N LYS A 25 4.34 17.70 -0.69
CA LYS A 25 4.06 18.96 -1.42
C LYS A 25 3.24 18.66 -2.67
N ASN A 26 2.23 19.52 -2.88
CA ASN A 26 1.29 19.57 -3.99
C ASN A 26 1.99 19.78 -5.35
N ASN A 27 2.78 18.80 -5.78
CA ASN A 27 3.23 18.62 -7.14
C ASN A 27 2.30 17.56 -7.73
N ASN A 28 1.69 17.84 -8.87
CA ASN A 28 0.78 16.96 -9.61
C ASN A 28 1.43 15.63 -10.11
N LYS A 29 2.51 15.17 -9.49
CA LYS A 29 3.26 13.97 -9.84
C LYS A 29 2.53 12.74 -9.31
N GLU A 30 2.31 11.77 -10.19
CA GLU A 30 1.70 10.49 -9.86
C GLU A 30 2.70 9.62 -9.08
N ILE A 31 2.28 9.08 -7.93
CA ILE A 31 3.03 8.06 -7.19
C ILE A 31 2.73 6.69 -7.81
N ILE A 32 3.79 5.98 -8.18
CA ILE A 32 3.69 4.59 -8.67
C ILE A 32 3.62 3.67 -7.45
N VAL A 33 2.57 2.87 -7.35
CA VAL A 33 2.41 1.86 -6.28
C VAL A 33 2.73 0.48 -6.83
N LEU A 34 3.65 -0.23 -6.17
CA LEU A 34 4.21 -1.51 -6.65
C LEU A 34 4.23 -2.57 -5.55
N GLY A 35 3.80 -3.78 -5.91
CA GLY A 35 4.15 -5.02 -5.20
C GLY A 35 5.49 -5.60 -5.67
N HIS A 36 5.85 -6.80 -5.20
CA HIS A 36 7.09 -7.47 -5.60
C HIS A 36 7.08 -8.02 -7.04
N ARG A 37 8.26 -8.43 -7.51
CA ARG A 37 8.55 -8.81 -8.90
C ARG A 37 7.82 -10.04 -9.39
N ASN A 38 7.53 -10.98 -8.50
CA ASN A 38 6.81 -12.21 -8.80
C ASN A 38 5.43 -12.14 -8.12
N PRO A 39 4.58 -11.18 -8.55
CA PRO A 39 3.44 -10.76 -7.76
C PRO A 39 2.47 -11.90 -7.48
N ASP A 40 2.12 -12.04 -6.22
CA ASP A 40 1.01 -12.86 -5.74
C ASP A 40 -0.25 -11.98 -5.60
N THR A 41 -1.26 -12.55 -4.94
CA THR A 41 -2.54 -11.87 -4.75
C THR A 41 -2.41 -10.68 -3.80
N ASP A 42 -1.65 -10.77 -2.70
CA ASP A 42 -1.48 -9.63 -1.78
C ASP A 42 -0.75 -8.49 -2.48
N ALA A 43 0.40 -8.74 -3.12
CA ALA A 43 1.15 -7.72 -3.85
C ALA A 43 0.29 -6.89 -4.83
N ILE A 44 -0.58 -7.54 -5.60
CA ILE A 44 -1.41 -6.87 -6.62
C ILE A 44 -2.59 -6.15 -6.00
N THR A 45 -3.30 -6.82 -5.10
CA THR A 45 -4.49 -6.25 -4.47
C THR A 45 -4.10 -5.10 -3.54
N ALA A 46 -3.02 -5.24 -2.79
CA ALA A 46 -2.46 -4.18 -1.96
C ALA A 46 -2.07 -2.96 -2.81
N ALA A 47 -1.47 -3.15 -4.00
CA ALA A 47 -1.10 -2.03 -4.86
C ALA A 47 -2.33 -1.25 -5.33
N ILE A 48 -3.38 -1.97 -5.74
CA ILE A 48 -4.67 -1.37 -6.15
C ILE A 48 -5.29 -0.62 -4.97
N VAL A 49 -5.46 -1.28 -3.83
CA VAL A 49 -6.15 -0.73 -2.66
C VAL A 49 -5.38 0.45 -2.05
N TYR A 50 -4.04 0.40 -2.04
CA TYR A 50 -3.23 1.50 -1.53
C TYR A 50 -3.22 2.70 -2.48
N SER A 51 -3.24 2.47 -3.80
CA SER A 51 -3.44 3.57 -4.76
C SER A 51 -4.81 4.24 -4.58
N ASP A 52 -5.86 3.48 -4.25
CA ASP A 52 -7.16 4.03 -3.92
C ASP A 52 -7.13 4.85 -2.62
N PHE A 53 -6.49 4.31 -1.58
CA PHE A 53 -6.28 5.01 -0.30
C PHE A 53 -5.60 6.36 -0.51
N LEU A 54 -4.49 6.39 -1.27
CA LEU A 54 -3.77 7.62 -1.57
C LEU A 54 -4.64 8.62 -2.33
N ARG A 55 -5.43 8.18 -3.32
CA ARG A 55 -6.34 9.06 -4.06
C ARG A 55 -7.45 9.63 -3.18
N GLN A 56 -8.01 8.84 -2.26
CA GLN A 56 -8.97 9.35 -1.26
C GLN A 56 -8.34 10.39 -0.32
N MET A 57 -7.02 10.32 -0.12
CA MET A 57 -6.23 11.32 0.60
C MET A 57 -5.82 12.52 -0.26
N ASN A 58 -6.35 12.65 -1.49
CA ASN A 58 -5.99 13.66 -2.49
C ASN A 58 -4.53 13.59 -2.99
N ILE A 59 -3.92 12.41 -2.96
CA ILE A 59 -2.60 12.15 -3.51
C ILE A 59 -2.76 11.40 -4.84
N ASN A 60 -2.21 11.93 -5.92
CA ASN A 60 -2.27 11.26 -7.22
C ASN A 60 -1.41 9.99 -7.19
N ALA A 61 -2.02 8.82 -7.38
CA ALA A 61 -1.35 7.54 -7.30
C ALA A 61 -1.96 6.51 -8.25
N LYS A 62 -1.12 5.60 -8.76
CA LYS A 62 -1.54 4.55 -9.69
C LYS A 62 -0.80 3.24 -9.42
N ALA A 63 -1.56 2.15 -9.40
CA ALA A 63 -1.03 0.81 -9.21
C ALA A 63 -0.41 0.25 -10.51
N TYR A 64 0.74 -0.41 -10.36
CA TYR A 64 1.44 -1.10 -11.43
C TYR A 64 1.88 -2.49 -10.95
N ARG A 65 2.13 -3.39 -11.91
CA ARG A 65 2.69 -4.72 -11.63
C ARG A 65 4.08 -4.87 -12.24
N LEU A 66 4.94 -5.65 -11.58
CA LEU A 66 6.29 -5.96 -12.03
C LEU A 66 6.41 -7.29 -12.77
N GLY A 67 5.39 -8.14 -12.68
CA GLY A 67 5.36 -9.47 -13.28
C GLY A 67 3.99 -9.86 -13.80
N ASN A 68 3.88 -11.10 -14.27
CA ASN A 68 2.63 -11.66 -14.76
C ASN A 68 1.73 -12.08 -13.60
N LEU A 69 0.42 -11.85 -13.74
CA LEU A 69 -0.55 -12.26 -12.73
C LEU A 69 -0.74 -13.78 -12.73
N ASN A 70 -0.82 -14.37 -11.54
CA ASN A 70 -1.22 -15.75 -11.35
C ASN A 70 -2.73 -15.95 -11.62
N ASN A 71 -3.19 -17.20 -11.66
CA ASN A 71 -4.60 -17.50 -11.97
C ASN A 71 -5.57 -17.06 -10.86
N GLU A 72 -5.16 -17.13 -9.60
CA GLU A 72 -5.96 -16.70 -8.46
C GLU A 72 -6.23 -15.18 -8.53
N THR A 73 -5.17 -14.38 -8.71
CA THR A 73 -5.29 -12.93 -8.83
C THR A 73 -6.15 -12.54 -10.03
N LYS A 74 -5.97 -13.19 -11.18
CA LYS A 74 -6.83 -12.96 -12.36
C LYS A 74 -8.30 -13.25 -12.07
N PHE A 75 -8.58 -14.37 -11.39
CA PHE A 75 -9.93 -14.74 -10.99
C PHE A 75 -10.56 -13.69 -10.07
N ILE A 76 -9.82 -13.21 -9.07
CA ILE A 76 -10.25 -12.17 -8.13
C ILE A 76 -10.59 -10.89 -8.88
N LEU A 77 -9.67 -10.36 -9.70
CA LEU A 77 -9.88 -9.10 -10.43
C LEU A 77 -11.07 -9.19 -11.40
N LYS A 78 -11.22 -10.33 -12.09
CA LYS A 78 -12.36 -10.59 -12.98
C LYS A 78 -13.69 -10.61 -12.22
N THR A 79 -13.72 -11.20 -11.02
CA THR A 79 -14.94 -11.33 -10.20
C THR A 79 -15.53 -9.96 -9.83
N VAL A 80 -14.68 -8.97 -9.56
CA VAL A 80 -15.11 -7.59 -9.22
C VAL A 80 -15.03 -6.60 -10.39
N ASN A 81 -14.78 -7.10 -11.60
CA ASN A 81 -14.63 -6.32 -12.82
C ASN A 81 -13.67 -5.12 -12.64
N ILE A 82 -12.48 -5.40 -12.13
CA ILE A 82 -11.37 -4.46 -12.03
C ILE A 82 -10.37 -4.77 -13.13
N LYS A 83 -9.93 -3.75 -13.86
CA LYS A 83 -8.88 -3.88 -14.88
C LYS A 83 -7.57 -4.27 -14.20
N GLU A 84 -6.86 -5.23 -14.79
CA GLU A 84 -5.50 -5.59 -14.37
C GLU A 84 -4.57 -4.36 -14.34
N PRO A 85 -3.73 -4.21 -13.30
CA PRO A 85 -2.70 -3.17 -13.29
C PRO A 85 -1.79 -3.29 -14.51
N GLU A 86 -1.37 -2.14 -15.03
CA GLU A 86 -0.46 -2.08 -16.16
C GLU A 86 0.91 -2.61 -15.74
N MET A 87 1.59 -3.29 -16.67
CA MET A 87 2.99 -3.65 -16.46
C MET A 87 3.79 -2.36 -16.33
N LEU A 88 4.67 -2.30 -15.34
CA LEU A 88 5.55 -1.16 -15.16
C LEU A 88 6.42 -0.97 -16.42
N PRO A 89 6.45 0.24 -17.03
CA PRO A 89 7.33 0.51 -18.16
C PRO A 89 8.80 0.36 -17.78
N ASP A 90 9.64 -0.14 -18.71
CA ASP A 90 11.07 -0.29 -18.47
C ASP A 90 11.80 1.05 -18.26
N ASN A 91 11.28 2.13 -18.86
CA ASN A 91 11.88 3.45 -18.81
C ASN A 91 11.04 4.42 -17.96
N ILE A 92 11.39 4.53 -16.68
CA ILE A 92 10.78 5.47 -15.75
C ILE A 92 11.79 6.57 -15.42
N PRO A 93 11.39 7.86 -15.45
CA PRO A 93 12.27 8.96 -15.09
C PRO A 93 12.89 8.80 -13.70
N ASN A 94 14.17 9.15 -13.57
CA ASN A 94 14.83 9.16 -12.26
C ASN A 94 14.12 10.14 -11.31
N GLY A 95 14.06 9.79 -10.02
CA GLY A 95 13.37 10.57 -9.00
C GLY A 95 11.85 10.48 -9.08
N THR A 96 11.29 9.57 -9.89
CA THR A 96 9.85 9.24 -9.83
C THR A 96 9.51 8.69 -8.46
N GLU A 97 8.37 9.13 -7.92
CA GLU A 97 7.93 8.73 -6.60
C GLU A 97 7.30 7.34 -6.63
N VAL A 98 7.77 6.48 -5.72
CA VAL A 98 7.35 5.08 -5.64
C VAL A 98 6.87 4.78 -4.22
N ALA A 99 5.77 4.05 -4.13
CA ALA A 99 5.30 3.40 -2.93
C ALA A 99 5.42 1.89 -3.09
N LEU A 100 6.04 1.22 -2.10
CA LEU A 100 6.17 -0.23 -2.08
C LEU A 100 5.10 -0.81 -1.15
N VAL A 101 4.46 -1.87 -1.61
CA VAL A 101 3.54 -2.67 -0.80
C VAL A 101 4.00 -4.12 -0.82
N ASP A 102 3.81 -4.83 0.29
CA ASP A 102 4.07 -6.27 0.40
C ASP A 102 5.55 -6.69 0.16
N HIS A 103 6.47 -5.73 0.11
CA HIS A 103 7.90 -5.99 0.09
C HIS A 103 8.69 -4.73 0.43
N ASN A 104 9.92 -4.97 0.87
CA ASN A 104 10.91 -3.91 1.05
C ASN A 104 12.33 -4.33 0.63
N GLU A 105 12.58 -5.60 0.33
CA GLU A 105 13.89 -6.05 -0.17
C GLU A 105 14.11 -5.62 -1.64
N SER A 106 15.24 -4.97 -1.91
CA SER A 106 15.55 -4.36 -3.22
C SER A 106 15.57 -5.38 -4.36
N GLN A 107 16.02 -6.61 -4.08
CA GLN A 107 16.10 -7.71 -5.04
C GLN A 107 14.72 -8.18 -5.51
N GLN A 108 13.70 -8.00 -4.67
CA GLN A 108 12.32 -8.36 -4.96
C GLN A 108 11.57 -7.25 -5.72
N SER A 109 12.15 -6.06 -5.85
CA SER A 109 11.51 -4.89 -6.45
C SER A 109 11.93 -4.66 -7.92
N MET A 110 11.64 -3.46 -8.44
CA MET A 110 12.06 -3.02 -9.77
C MET A 110 13.58 -2.84 -9.87
N LYS A 111 14.18 -3.19 -11.02
CA LYS A 111 15.65 -3.19 -11.23
C LYS A 111 16.33 -1.85 -10.94
N ASN A 112 15.65 -0.73 -11.21
CA ASN A 112 16.15 0.64 -11.06
C ASN A 112 15.58 1.34 -9.82
N LEU A 113 15.18 0.60 -8.79
CA LEU A 113 14.61 1.16 -7.55
C LEU A 113 15.53 2.21 -6.92
N ASN A 114 16.85 1.99 -6.96
CA ASN A 114 17.86 2.93 -6.43
C ASN A 114 17.89 4.30 -7.12
N LYS A 115 17.25 4.45 -8.29
CA LYS A 115 17.11 5.73 -9.00
C LYS A 115 15.77 6.40 -8.72
N MET A 116 14.87 5.73 -8.01
CA MET A 116 13.53 6.23 -7.68
C MET A 116 13.54 6.92 -6.33
N ARG A 117 12.52 7.74 -6.08
CA ARG A 117 12.26 8.35 -4.78
C ARG A 117 11.22 7.50 -4.05
N ILE A 118 11.66 6.60 -3.18
CA ILE A 118 10.73 5.84 -2.35
C ILE A 118 10.08 6.81 -1.36
N THR A 119 8.75 6.78 -1.26
CA THR A 119 7.97 7.68 -0.39
C THR A 119 7.23 6.93 0.70
N HIS A 120 6.76 5.72 0.39
CA HIS A 120 5.98 4.88 1.28
C HIS A 120 6.41 3.42 1.17
N VAL A 121 6.34 2.71 2.29
CA VAL A 121 6.48 1.25 2.36
C VAL A 121 5.44 0.71 3.34
N ILE A 122 4.53 -0.13 2.86
CA ILE A 122 3.51 -0.81 3.65
C ILE A 122 3.74 -2.32 3.52
N ASP A 123 4.18 -2.97 4.59
CA ASP A 123 4.66 -4.35 4.47
C ASP A 123 4.41 -5.13 5.77
N HIS A 124 4.38 -6.44 5.69
CA HIS A 124 4.29 -7.34 6.83
C HIS A 124 5.50 -8.28 6.95
N HIS A 125 6.40 -8.25 5.97
CA HIS A 125 7.67 -8.97 6.01
C HIS A 125 8.67 -8.34 6.98
N LYS A 126 9.77 -9.06 7.23
CA LYS A 126 10.93 -8.52 7.93
C LYS A 126 11.50 -7.32 7.16
N LEU A 127 12.13 -6.39 7.88
CA LEU A 127 12.92 -5.35 7.24
C LEU A 127 14.18 -5.97 6.59
N GLY A 128 14.40 -5.64 5.34
CA GLY A 128 15.48 -6.12 4.48
C GLY A 128 16.58 -5.09 4.26
N ASP A 129 17.02 -4.92 3.02
CA ASP A 129 18.16 -4.08 2.60
C ASP A 129 17.76 -2.68 2.11
N LEU A 130 16.49 -2.29 2.28
CA LEU A 130 16.00 -0.99 1.82
C LEU A 130 16.74 0.16 2.51
N THR A 131 17.28 1.07 1.71
CA THR A 131 17.87 2.33 2.19
C THR A 131 17.28 3.51 1.43
N THR A 132 17.11 4.63 2.12
CA THR A 132 16.55 5.86 1.56
C THR A 132 17.37 7.06 1.99
N SER A 133 17.52 8.04 1.11
CA SER A 133 18.27 9.28 1.38
C SER A 133 17.44 10.33 2.13
N GLU A 134 16.11 10.16 2.13
CA GLU A 134 15.15 11.04 2.79
C GLU A 134 14.24 10.22 3.71
N PRO A 135 13.71 10.80 4.79
CA PRO A 135 12.69 10.14 5.59
C PRO A 135 11.47 9.75 4.74
N ILE A 136 11.01 8.51 4.93
CA ILE A 136 9.83 7.95 4.24
C ILE A 136 8.73 7.57 5.23
N TYR A 137 7.50 7.42 4.74
CA TYR A 137 6.45 6.79 5.51
C TYR A 137 6.62 5.26 5.48
N LEU A 138 7.05 4.68 6.59
CA LEU A 138 7.27 3.25 6.73
C LEU A 138 6.27 2.67 7.73
N ARG A 139 5.45 1.72 7.31
CA ARG A 139 4.53 0.98 8.17
C ARG A 139 4.74 -0.52 7.97
N ILE A 140 5.43 -1.13 8.93
CA ILE A 140 5.62 -2.57 9.00
C ILE A 140 4.93 -3.12 10.23
N GLU A 141 4.07 -4.12 10.05
CA GLU A 141 3.39 -4.79 11.16
C GLU A 141 3.51 -6.30 11.03
N PRO A 142 3.80 -7.05 12.11
CA PRO A 142 3.91 -8.51 12.08
C PRO A 142 2.51 -9.15 12.03
N VAL A 143 1.82 -9.02 10.90
CA VAL A 143 0.50 -9.58 10.62
C VAL A 143 0.56 -10.53 9.42
N GLY A 144 -0.50 -11.28 9.19
CA GLY A 144 -0.49 -12.34 8.16
C GLY A 144 -0.58 -11.86 6.71
N CYS A 145 -0.88 -10.58 6.46
CA CYS A 145 -1.14 -10.05 5.11
C CYS A 145 -1.11 -8.51 5.11
N THR A 146 -0.56 -7.88 4.06
CA THR A 146 -0.49 -6.42 3.89
C THR A 146 -1.88 -5.78 3.87
N ALA A 147 -2.89 -6.46 3.30
CA ALA A 147 -4.28 -6.01 3.34
C ALA A 147 -4.82 -5.77 4.76
N THR A 148 -4.30 -6.46 5.78
CA THR A 148 -4.66 -6.18 7.18
C THR A 148 -4.22 -4.78 7.59
N ILE A 149 -3.01 -4.37 7.20
CA ILE A 149 -2.44 -3.05 7.49
C ILE A 149 -3.21 -1.98 6.73
N LEU A 150 -3.52 -2.22 5.45
CA LEU A 150 -4.34 -1.32 4.63
C LEU A 150 -5.72 -1.09 5.25
N THR A 151 -6.38 -2.16 5.71
CA THR A 151 -7.67 -2.04 6.40
C THR A 151 -7.59 -1.14 7.64
N LYS A 152 -6.49 -1.20 8.41
CA LYS A 152 -6.25 -0.29 9.54
C LYS A 152 -6.06 1.15 9.07
N LEU A 153 -5.29 1.37 8.00
CA LEU A 153 -5.06 2.71 7.44
C LEU A 153 -6.35 3.41 7.02
N TYR A 154 -7.27 2.71 6.34
CA TYR A 154 -8.59 3.25 6.00
C TYR A 154 -9.37 3.67 7.25
N ARG A 155 -9.44 2.78 8.25
CA ARG A 155 -10.16 3.04 9.51
C ARG A 155 -9.57 4.22 10.28
N GLU A 156 -8.25 4.29 10.39
CA GLU A 156 -7.55 5.36 11.10
C GLU A 156 -7.73 6.73 10.45
N ASN A 157 -7.95 6.78 9.13
CA ASN A 157 -8.18 8.01 8.38
C ASN A 157 -9.66 8.29 8.13
N ASN A 158 -10.58 7.50 8.72
CA ASN A 158 -12.03 7.60 8.51
C ASN A 158 -12.42 7.59 7.03
N LEU A 159 -11.70 6.80 6.22
CA LEU A 159 -11.96 6.63 4.79
C LEU A 159 -12.91 5.47 4.54
N ASN A 160 -13.71 5.60 3.48
CA ASN A 160 -14.64 4.55 3.08
C ASN A 160 -13.92 3.47 2.25
N ILE A 161 -14.16 2.21 2.60
CA ILE A 161 -13.75 1.07 1.79
C ILE A 161 -14.96 0.67 0.95
N ASP A 162 -14.91 0.90 -0.36
CA ASP A 162 -16.00 0.47 -1.24
C ASP A 162 -16.06 -1.07 -1.35
N GLN A 163 -17.15 -1.58 -1.95
CA GLN A 163 -17.36 -3.02 -2.07
C GLN A 163 -16.24 -3.75 -2.82
N LYS A 164 -15.66 -3.08 -3.84
CA LYS A 164 -14.61 -3.67 -4.66
C LYS A 164 -13.30 -3.76 -3.88
N MET A 165 -12.91 -2.68 -3.20
CA MET A 165 -11.72 -2.65 -2.34
C MET A 165 -11.86 -3.61 -1.17
N ALA A 166 -13.04 -3.71 -0.55
CA ALA A 166 -13.30 -4.67 0.53
C ALA A 166 -13.14 -6.13 0.05
N PHE A 167 -13.60 -6.44 -1.16
CA PHE A 167 -13.42 -7.77 -1.75
C PHE A 167 -11.93 -8.07 -2.01
N LEU A 168 -11.18 -7.12 -2.56
CA LEU A 168 -9.74 -7.27 -2.78
C LEU A 168 -8.99 -7.52 -1.46
N LEU A 169 -9.23 -6.68 -0.45
CA LEU A 169 -8.64 -6.81 0.89
C LEU A 169 -8.93 -8.18 1.51
N THR A 170 -10.18 -8.64 1.43
CA THR A 170 -10.58 -9.94 1.97
C THR A 170 -9.92 -11.09 1.21
N SER A 171 -9.84 -10.98 -0.12
CA SER A 171 -9.24 -12.03 -0.96
C SER A 171 -7.74 -12.18 -0.70
N ALA A 172 -7.03 -11.07 -0.48
CA ALA A 172 -5.62 -11.07 -0.10
C ALA A 172 -5.39 -11.81 1.23
N ILE A 173 -6.18 -11.46 2.25
CA ILE A 173 -6.09 -12.10 3.57
C ILE A 173 -6.31 -13.61 3.47
N ILE A 174 -7.30 -14.04 2.68
CA ILE A 174 -7.57 -15.47 2.48
C ILE A 174 -6.40 -16.17 1.77
N SER A 175 -5.79 -15.52 0.78
CA SER A 175 -4.67 -16.06 0.01
C SER A 175 -3.44 -16.26 0.89
N ASP A 176 -2.91 -15.22 1.54
CA ASP A 176 -1.66 -15.29 2.31
C ASP A 176 -1.76 -16.18 3.54
N THR A 177 -2.94 -16.18 4.17
CA THR A 177 -3.17 -17.00 5.38
C THR A 177 -3.60 -18.43 5.03
N LEU A 178 -3.65 -18.80 3.75
CA LEU A 178 -4.12 -20.12 3.30
C LEU A 178 -5.47 -20.52 3.94
N HIS A 179 -6.42 -19.57 3.95
CA HIS A 179 -7.71 -19.67 4.65
C HIS A 179 -7.56 -19.77 6.18
N PHE A 180 -6.75 -18.90 6.78
CA PHE A 180 -6.49 -18.81 8.22
C PHE A 180 -5.90 -20.09 8.83
N ARG A 181 -4.96 -20.72 8.12
CA ARG A 181 -4.28 -21.96 8.52
C ARG A 181 -2.81 -21.74 8.85
#